data_AF-A0A950Y4I9-F1
#
_entry.id   AF-A0A950Y4I9-F1
#
_cell.length_a   1.000
_cell.length_b   1.000
_cell.length_c   1.000
_cell.angle_alpha   90.00
_cell.angle_beta   90.00
_cell.angle_gamma   90.00
#
_symmetry.space_group_name_H-M   'P 1'
#
loop_
_entity.id
_entity.type
_entity.pdbx_description
1 polymer ?
#
loop_
_entity_poly.entity_id
_entity_poly.type
_entity_poly.pdbx_seq_one_letter_code
_entity_poly.pdbx_strand_id
1 'polypeptide(L)'
;MSKKGRNLRGGFRRCGELLFSGYVYTTEDPSRKFVVEMLVDGHVVKIVRAADYDHELARAGEGDGCNGFSVFLPRSAIADGMIVEARIANLGDRVGVPLELTRPSVPHDVDGPGRVYWRSGLRLTGFLSQAAQHPSRTVVALIDDEIVARAAPTGWTHVEGRPLRSFALDLPARFADGKVKHVIVRMAEGEDLAGSPVALVAFDDGLGRMKIIPRPSGERAGPPIIAN
;
A
#
# COMPACT_ATOMS: atom_id res chain seq x y z
N MET A 1 10.96 -0.38 35.24
CA MET A 1 11.09 0.44 34.02
C MET A 1 9.75 0.43 33.31
N SER A 2 9.00 1.54 33.40
CA SER A 2 7.64 1.61 32.87
C SER A 2 7.68 1.66 31.35
N LYS A 3 7.16 0.62 30.66
CA LYS A 3 6.86 0.69 29.22
C LYS A 3 5.76 1.76 29.09
N LYS A 4 6.17 3.01 28.84
CA LYS A 4 5.27 4.04 28.33
C LYS A 4 4.72 3.46 27.03
N GLY A 5 3.48 2.96 27.08
CA GLY A 5 2.84 2.35 25.93
C GLY A 5 2.87 3.40 24.82
N ARG A 6 3.62 3.14 23.75
CA ARG A 6 3.58 4.01 22.58
C ARG A 6 2.12 4.07 22.16
N ASN A 7 1.61 5.26 21.86
CA ASN A 7 0.29 5.45 21.26
C ASN A 7 0.31 4.94 19.82
N LEU A 8 0.49 3.63 19.68
CA LEU A 8 0.53 2.90 18.42
C LEU A 8 -0.90 2.63 17.99
N ARG A 9 -1.22 3.04 16.77
CA ARG A 9 -2.49 2.74 16.11
C ARG A 9 -2.19 1.87 14.91
N GLY A 10 -3.00 0.85 14.72
CA GLY A 10 -2.85 -0.03 13.58
C GLY A 10 -3.99 -1.02 13.46
N GLY A 11 -4.29 -1.35 12.21
CA GLY A 11 -5.24 -2.38 11.83
C GLY A 11 -4.52 -3.48 11.05
N PHE A 12 -5.02 -4.70 11.17
CA PHE A 12 -4.54 -5.83 10.40
C PHE A 12 -5.72 -6.70 9.99
N ARG A 13 -5.76 -7.06 8.70
CA ARG A 13 -6.89 -7.78 8.10
C ARG A 13 -6.40 -8.74 7.02
N ARG A 14 -7.18 -9.80 6.83
CA ARG A 14 -7.07 -10.71 5.69
C ARG A 14 -8.01 -10.20 4.60
N CYS A 15 -7.46 -9.92 3.43
CA CYS A 15 -8.18 -9.37 2.26
C CYS A 15 -8.32 -10.38 1.12
N GLY A 16 -7.92 -11.63 1.35
CA GLY A 16 -7.96 -12.70 0.35
C GLY A 16 -7.41 -13.99 0.94
N GLU A 17 -7.26 -15.00 0.09
CA GLU A 17 -6.75 -16.30 0.54
C GLU A 17 -5.32 -16.18 1.07
N LEU A 18 -4.46 -15.46 0.35
CA LEU A 18 -3.06 -15.24 0.71
C LEU A 18 -2.71 -13.76 0.95
N LEU A 19 -3.64 -12.85 0.66
CA LEU A 19 -3.46 -11.41 0.80
C LEU A 19 -3.85 -10.92 2.20
N PHE A 20 -2.91 -10.25 2.84
CA PHE A 20 -3.09 -9.55 4.10
C PHE A 20 -2.75 -8.07 3.91
N SER A 21 -3.50 -7.20 4.57
CA SER A 21 -3.20 -5.77 4.57
C SER A 21 -3.35 -5.19 5.97
N GLY A 22 -2.73 -4.05 6.18
CA GLY A 22 -2.90 -3.32 7.42
C GLY A 22 -2.31 -1.93 7.33
N TYR A 23 -2.32 -1.27 8.47
CA TYR A 23 -1.67 0.02 8.63
C TYR A 23 -1.10 0.13 10.03
N VAL A 24 -0.09 0.97 10.20
CA VAL A 24 0.51 1.23 11.51
C VAL A 24 1.16 2.59 11.58
N TYR A 25 0.86 3.37 12.62
CA TYR A 25 1.47 4.67 12.89
C TYR A 25 1.45 4.98 14.39
N THR A 26 2.19 6.01 14.81
CA THR A 26 2.08 6.56 16.16
C THR A 26 1.49 7.96 16.11
N THR A 27 0.74 8.35 17.13
CA THR A 27 0.22 9.73 17.21
C THR A 27 1.32 10.76 17.49
N GLU A 28 2.45 10.31 18.05
CA GLU A 28 3.62 11.14 18.39
C GLU A 28 4.43 11.54 17.16
N ASP A 29 4.51 10.66 16.16
CA ASP A 29 5.14 10.92 14.86
C ASP A 29 4.37 10.16 13.75
N PRO A 30 3.25 10.75 13.27
CA PRO A 30 2.42 10.19 12.20
C PRO A 30 3.15 9.88 10.89
N SER A 31 4.31 10.51 10.66
CA SER A 31 5.12 10.37 9.45
C SER A 31 6.11 9.22 9.52
N ARG A 32 6.35 8.68 10.72
CA ARG A 32 7.30 7.59 10.93
C ARG A 32 6.82 6.31 10.27
N LYS A 33 7.65 5.78 9.36
CA LYS A 33 7.40 4.48 8.71
C LYS A 33 7.96 3.34 9.54
N PHE A 34 7.10 2.39 9.84
CA PHE A 34 7.47 1.17 10.55
C PHE A 34 7.78 0.04 9.57
N VAL A 35 8.67 -0.85 9.99
CA VAL A 35 8.87 -2.15 9.35
C VAL A 35 8.01 -3.15 10.10
N VAL A 36 7.19 -3.90 9.37
CA VAL A 36 6.24 -4.87 9.89
C VAL A 36 6.73 -6.27 9.52
N GLU A 37 6.84 -7.12 10.52
CA GLU A 37 7.06 -8.56 10.39
C GLU A 37 5.70 -9.25 10.33
N MET A 38 5.54 -10.14 9.37
CA MET A 38 4.42 -11.07 9.27
C MET A 38 4.86 -12.39 9.88
N LEU A 39 4.13 -12.83 10.90
CA LEU A 39 4.39 -14.07 11.60
C LEU A 39 3.28 -15.08 11.34
N VAL A 40 3.63 -16.35 11.15
CA VAL A 40 2.69 -17.48 11.15
C VAL A 40 3.10 -18.40 12.28
N ASP A 41 2.20 -18.63 13.24
CA ASP A 41 2.45 -19.40 14.46
C ASP A 41 3.77 -19.00 15.15
N GLY A 42 4.02 -17.69 15.23
CA GLY A 42 5.21 -17.12 15.87
C GLY A 42 6.48 -17.09 15.01
N HIS A 43 6.47 -17.62 13.79
CA HIS A 43 7.63 -17.61 12.89
C HIS A 43 7.51 -16.47 11.87
N VAL A 44 8.55 -15.65 11.74
CA VAL A 44 8.57 -14.57 10.73
C VAL A 44 8.66 -15.18 9.33
N VAL A 45 7.63 -14.96 8.52
CA VAL A 45 7.53 -15.45 7.14
C VAL A 45 7.75 -14.36 6.10
N LYS A 46 7.56 -13.08 6.47
CA LYS A 46 7.73 -11.94 5.57
C LYS A 46 7.99 -10.65 6.34
N ILE A 47 8.65 -9.70 5.70
CA ILE A 47 8.92 -8.36 6.24
C ILE A 47 8.50 -7.34 5.19
N VAL A 48 7.80 -6.29 5.61
CA VAL A 48 7.30 -5.22 4.74
C VAL A 48 7.46 -3.87 5.41
N ARG A 49 7.70 -2.81 4.63
CA ARG A 49 7.68 -1.44 5.16
C ARG A 49 6.27 -0.88 5.02
N ALA A 50 5.71 -0.35 6.11
CA ALA A 50 4.42 0.34 6.11
C ALA A 50 4.60 1.75 5.53
N ALA A 51 4.47 1.86 4.21
CA ALA A 51 4.64 3.09 3.45
C ALA A 51 3.63 3.23 2.30
N ASP A 52 2.71 2.28 2.16
CA ASP A 52 1.67 2.34 1.15
C ASP A 52 0.67 3.44 1.52
N TYR A 53 0.22 4.18 0.50
CA TYR A 53 -0.86 5.15 0.66
C TYR A 53 -2.20 4.44 0.83
N ASP A 54 -2.95 4.82 1.86
CA ASP A 54 -4.31 4.36 2.13
C ASP A 54 -5.23 5.59 2.18
N HIS A 55 -6.14 5.66 1.20
CA HIS A 55 -7.06 6.79 1.05
C HIS A 55 -8.02 6.93 2.23
N GLU A 56 -8.47 5.83 2.82
CA GLU A 56 -9.39 5.86 3.96
C GLU A 56 -8.69 6.41 5.20
N LEU A 57 -7.42 6.03 5.43
CA LEU A 57 -6.61 6.63 6.50
C LEU A 57 -6.37 8.12 6.27
N ALA A 58 -6.06 8.52 5.04
CA ALA A 58 -5.86 9.91 4.69
C ALA A 58 -7.15 10.74 4.92
N ARG A 59 -8.31 10.20 4.53
CA ARG A 59 -9.63 10.84 4.78
C ARG A 59 -9.99 10.92 6.25
N ALA A 60 -9.68 9.88 7.02
CA ALA A 60 -9.93 9.84 8.46
C ALA A 60 -8.99 10.76 9.27
N GLY A 61 -7.98 11.36 8.63
CA GLY A 61 -6.94 12.14 9.32
C GLY A 61 -6.04 11.28 10.20
N GLU A 62 -5.95 9.98 9.89
CA GLU A 62 -5.15 9.01 10.63
C GLU A 62 -3.75 8.91 10.03
N GLY A 63 -2.75 9.39 10.75
CA GLY A 63 -1.38 9.36 10.25
C GLY A 63 -1.11 10.47 9.23
N ASP A 64 -0.23 10.20 8.26
CA ASP A 64 -0.03 11.02 7.06
C ASP A 64 -0.65 10.39 5.79
N GLY A 65 -1.51 9.38 5.97
CA GLY A 65 -2.09 8.59 4.88
C GLY A 65 -1.14 7.56 4.23
N CYS A 66 0.17 7.61 4.51
CA CYS A 66 1.18 6.73 3.90
C CYS A 66 1.70 5.69 4.90
N ASN A 67 0.80 5.06 5.64
CA ASN A 67 1.13 4.13 6.74
C ASN A 67 0.59 2.72 6.52
N GLY A 68 0.11 2.43 5.31
CA GLY A 68 -0.41 1.13 4.92
C GLY A 68 0.67 0.13 4.52
N PHE A 69 0.30 -1.14 4.48
CA PHE A 69 1.08 -2.21 3.87
C PHE A 69 0.16 -3.30 3.31
N SER A 70 0.62 -3.97 2.25
CA SER A 70 -0.01 -5.18 1.72
C SER A 70 1.01 -6.30 1.51
N VAL A 71 0.67 -7.51 1.94
CA VAL A 71 1.56 -8.68 1.88
C VAL A 71 0.81 -9.89 1.36
N PHE A 72 1.36 -10.49 0.31
CA PHE A 72 1.04 -11.86 -0.07
C PHE A 72 1.95 -12.84 0.68
N LEU A 73 1.35 -13.79 1.39
CA LEU A 73 2.06 -14.93 1.95
C LEU A 73 2.08 -16.09 0.94
N PRO A 74 3.16 -16.87 0.85
CA PRO A 74 3.16 -18.04 -0.04
C PRO A 74 2.18 -19.09 0.51
N ARG A 75 1.46 -19.79 -0.38
CA ARG A 75 0.51 -20.85 0.02
C ARG A 75 1.15 -21.92 0.89
N SER A 76 2.44 -22.20 0.70
CA SER A 76 3.20 -23.16 1.51
C SER A 76 3.48 -22.70 2.94
N ALA A 77 3.34 -21.41 3.25
CA ALA A 77 3.57 -20.86 4.59
C ALA A 77 2.30 -20.73 5.43
N ILE A 78 1.13 -21.06 4.87
CA ILE A 78 -0.14 -20.95 5.60
C ILE A 78 -0.99 -22.21 5.41
N ALA A 79 -1.68 -22.59 6.47
CA ALA A 79 -2.63 -23.69 6.50
C ALA A 79 -3.82 -23.35 7.42
N ASP A 80 -4.90 -24.11 7.28
CA ASP A 80 -6.06 -23.95 8.14
C ASP A 80 -5.67 -24.18 9.62
N GLY A 81 -6.18 -23.33 10.52
CA GLY A 81 -5.91 -23.35 11.96
C GLY A 81 -4.63 -22.61 12.39
N MET A 82 -3.81 -22.12 11.45
CA MET A 82 -2.64 -21.30 11.80
C MET A 82 -3.04 -19.89 12.21
N ILE A 83 -2.22 -19.25 13.05
CA ILE A 83 -2.41 -17.86 13.48
C ILE A 83 -1.43 -16.96 12.72
N VAL A 84 -1.97 -15.95 12.04
CA VAL A 84 -1.18 -14.90 11.38
C VAL A 84 -1.16 -13.64 12.24
N GLU A 85 0.03 -13.13 12.54
CA GLU A 85 0.23 -11.88 13.27
C GLU A 85 1.04 -10.88 12.45
N ALA A 86 0.77 -9.59 12.64
CA ALA A 86 1.63 -8.50 12.19
C ALA A 86 2.28 -7.84 13.42
N ARG A 87 3.59 -7.62 13.39
CA ARG A 87 4.34 -6.98 14.50
C ARG A 87 5.33 -5.96 13.97
N ILE A 88 5.65 -4.96 14.78
CA ILE A 88 6.72 -4.03 14.44
C ILE A 88 8.07 -4.71 14.68
N ALA A 89 8.89 -4.75 13.63
CA ALA A 89 10.23 -5.31 13.67
C ALA A 89 11.06 -4.67 14.80
N ASN A 90 11.80 -5.50 15.52
CA ASN A 90 12.65 -5.12 16.67
C ASN A 90 11.93 -4.55 17.90
N LEU A 91 10.63 -4.28 17.82
CA LEU A 91 9.84 -3.76 18.95
C LEU A 91 8.89 -4.82 19.50
N GLY A 92 8.41 -5.73 18.65
CA GLY A 92 7.52 -6.82 19.01
C GLY A 92 6.08 -6.39 19.31
N ASP A 93 5.80 -5.08 19.27
CA ASP A 93 4.47 -4.50 19.39
C ASP A 93 3.57 -5.01 18.26
N ARG A 94 2.34 -5.43 18.58
CA ARG A 94 1.38 -5.97 17.59
C ARG A 94 0.77 -4.84 16.76
N VAL A 95 0.55 -5.15 15.48
CA VAL A 95 -0.23 -4.33 14.56
C VAL A 95 -1.60 -4.99 14.42
N GLY A 96 -2.64 -4.38 15.01
CA GLY A 96 -3.97 -4.96 15.03
C GLY A 96 -4.07 -6.26 15.84
N VAL A 97 -5.08 -7.07 15.52
CA VAL A 97 -5.35 -8.35 16.17
C VAL A 97 -4.79 -9.53 15.36
N PRO A 98 -4.25 -10.58 16.01
CA PRO A 98 -3.94 -11.84 15.35
C PRO A 98 -5.16 -12.42 14.61
N LEU A 99 -4.91 -13.06 13.47
CA LEU A 99 -5.94 -13.68 12.65
C LEU A 99 -5.75 -15.19 12.64
N GLU A 100 -6.73 -15.93 13.16
CA GLU A 100 -6.78 -17.38 13.01
C GLU A 100 -7.31 -17.75 11.62
N LEU A 101 -6.58 -18.59 10.89
CA LEU A 101 -6.93 -19.03 9.56
C LEU A 101 -7.95 -20.18 9.64
N THR A 102 -9.16 -19.92 10.12
CA THR A 102 -10.27 -20.89 9.99
C THR A 102 -10.86 -20.85 8.58
N ARG A 103 -11.23 -22.01 8.02
CA ARG A 103 -11.70 -22.18 6.62
C ARG A 103 -12.90 -21.30 6.26
N PRO A 104 -13.01 -20.99 4.96
CA PRO A 104 -12.25 -19.94 4.32
C PRO A 104 -12.77 -18.58 4.82
N SER A 105 -11.91 -17.57 4.88
CA SER A 105 -12.44 -16.24 4.57
C SER A 105 -13.10 -16.42 3.20
N VAL A 106 -14.43 -16.25 3.13
CA VAL A 106 -15.14 -16.11 1.84
C VAL A 106 -14.19 -15.33 0.94
N PRO A 107 -13.86 -15.80 -0.29
CA PRO A 107 -12.96 -15.05 -1.15
C PRO A 107 -13.49 -13.63 -1.16
N HIS A 108 -12.81 -12.72 -0.46
CA HIS A 108 -12.99 -11.33 -0.73
C HIS A 108 -12.26 -11.23 -2.06
N ASP A 109 -13.05 -11.41 -3.11
CA ASP A 109 -12.61 -11.52 -4.49
C ASP A 109 -12.06 -10.15 -4.85
N VAL A 110 -10.87 -9.81 -4.34
CA VAL A 110 -10.28 -8.47 -4.43
C VAL A 110 -11.33 -7.34 -4.37
N ASP A 111 -12.26 -7.41 -3.40
CA ASP A 111 -13.43 -6.56 -3.14
C ASP A 111 -14.00 -5.81 -4.35
N GLY A 112 -14.10 -6.46 -5.51
CA GLY A 112 -14.53 -5.82 -6.74
C GLY A 112 -13.90 -6.39 -8.01
N PRO A 113 -13.81 -5.59 -9.09
CA PRO A 113 -13.51 -6.09 -10.43
C PRO A 113 -12.02 -6.34 -10.66
N GLY A 114 -11.16 -6.01 -9.68
CA GLY A 114 -9.72 -6.06 -9.83
C GLY A 114 -9.01 -5.12 -8.87
N ARG A 115 -7.70 -4.95 -9.08
CA ARG A 115 -6.84 -4.10 -8.26
C ARG A 115 -5.89 -3.29 -9.12
N VAL A 116 -5.61 -2.06 -8.69
CA VAL A 116 -4.63 -1.17 -9.31
C VAL A 116 -3.50 -0.81 -8.33
N TYR A 117 -2.33 -0.53 -8.88
CA TYR A 117 -1.13 -0.09 -8.18
C TYR A 117 -0.43 1.01 -8.99
N TRP A 118 0.05 2.03 -8.29
CA TRP A 118 1.07 2.93 -8.82
C TRP A 118 2.45 2.42 -8.42
N ARG A 119 3.31 2.14 -9.41
CA ARG A 119 4.69 1.69 -9.16
C ARG A 119 5.70 2.82 -9.30
N SER A 120 5.49 3.71 -10.29
CA SER A 120 6.34 4.87 -10.55
C SER A 120 5.79 5.70 -11.71
N GLY A 121 6.13 6.98 -11.75
CA GLY A 121 5.88 7.85 -12.91
C GLY A 121 4.40 7.97 -13.27
N LEU A 122 4.10 8.03 -14.56
CA LEU A 122 2.73 8.15 -15.08
C LEU A 122 2.07 6.82 -15.43
N ARG A 123 2.63 5.69 -14.97
CA ARG A 123 2.12 4.36 -15.28
C ARG A 123 1.44 3.73 -14.06
N LEU A 124 0.18 3.39 -14.24
CA LEU A 124 -0.59 2.57 -13.30
C LEU A 124 -0.68 1.14 -13.84
N THR A 125 -0.52 0.16 -12.98
CA THR A 125 -0.56 -1.26 -13.35
C THR A 125 -1.52 -2.01 -12.46
N GLY A 126 -2.16 -3.04 -12.96
CA GLY A 126 -3.11 -3.79 -12.17
C GLY A 126 -3.54 -5.10 -12.82
N PHE A 127 -4.50 -5.74 -12.17
CA PHE A 127 -5.11 -6.97 -12.68
C PHE A 127 -6.61 -6.97 -12.41
N LEU A 128 -7.34 -7.75 -13.20
CA LEU A 128 -8.76 -7.99 -13.01
C LEU A 128 -9.00 -9.29 -12.24
N SER A 129 -10.06 -9.31 -11.44
CA SER A 129 -10.52 -10.54 -10.78
C SER A 129 -10.98 -11.57 -11.80
N GLN A 130 -11.10 -12.83 -11.41
CA GLN A 130 -11.56 -13.89 -12.32
C GLN A 130 -12.94 -13.59 -12.89
N ALA A 131 -13.84 -13.06 -12.06
CA ALA A 131 -15.20 -12.70 -12.47
C ALA A 131 -15.25 -11.53 -13.47
N ALA A 132 -14.26 -10.63 -13.43
CA ALA A 132 -14.18 -9.47 -14.31
C ALA A 132 -13.39 -9.72 -15.61
N GLN A 133 -12.79 -10.91 -15.77
CA GLN A 133 -12.03 -11.26 -16.97
C GLN A 133 -12.95 -11.52 -18.17
N HIS A 134 -13.14 -10.50 -18.99
CA HIS A 134 -13.69 -10.65 -20.33
C HIS A 134 -12.86 -9.84 -21.33
N PRO A 135 -12.57 -10.35 -22.55
CA PRO A 135 -11.70 -9.66 -23.52
C PRO A 135 -12.15 -8.26 -23.90
N SER A 136 -13.46 -7.97 -23.80
CA SER A 136 -14.05 -6.65 -24.10
C SER A 136 -14.03 -5.67 -22.93
N ARG A 137 -13.69 -6.14 -21.71
CA ARG A 137 -13.65 -5.28 -20.53
C ARG A 137 -12.51 -4.28 -20.68
N THR A 138 -12.75 -3.04 -20.26
CA THR A 138 -11.76 -1.97 -20.34
C THR A 138 -11.65 -1.31 -18.97
N VAL A 139 -10.43 -0.95 -18.58
CA VAL A 139 -10.19 -0.13 -17.38
C VAL A 139 -9.95 1.31 -17.81
N VAL A 140 -10.51 2.25 -17.08
CA VAL A 140 -10.37 3.68 -17.33
C VAL A 140 -9.74 4.37 -16.12
N ALA A 141 -8.91 5.37 -16.37
CA ALA A 141 -8.36 6.26 -15.36
C ALA A 141 -9.05 7.62 -15.46
N LEU A 142 -9.51 8.16 -14.33
CA LEU A 142 -10.13 9.47 -14.26
C LEU A 142 -9.38 10.39 -13.30
N ILE A 143 -9.25 11.65 -13.70
CA ILE A 143 -8.77 12.74 -12.86
C ILE A 143 -9.82 13.85 -13.00
N ASP A 144 -10.31 14.35 -11.87
CA ASP A 144 -11.38 15.38 -11.84
C ASP A 144 -12.59 14.99 -12.70
N ASP A 145 -12.99 13.70 -12.63
CA ASP A 145 -14.08 13.07 -13.40
C ASP A 145 -13.91 13.02 -14.93
N GLU A 146 -12.78 13.46 -15.47
CA GLU A 146 -12.43 13.31 -16.89
C GLU A 146 -11.69 11.99 -17.12
N ILE A 147 -12.08 11.22 -18.14
CA ILE A 147 -11.32 10.02 -18.55
C ILE A 147 -10.02 10.45 -19.24
N VAL A 148 -8.89 10.21 -18.58
CA VAL A 148 -7.56 10.62 -19.06
C VAL A 148 -6.77 9.49 -19.70
N ALA A 149 -7.11 8.23 -19.42
CA ALA A 149 -6.50 7.06 -20.02
C ALA A 149 -7.45 5.87 -20.04
N ARG A 150 -7.22 4.93 -20.96
CA ARG A 150 -7.97 3.68 -21.10
C ARG A 150 -7.03 2.54 -21.44
N ALA A 151 -7.31 1.34 -20.93
CA ALA A 151 -6.53 0.14 -21.24
C ALA A 151 -7.41 -1.11 -21.29
N ALA A 152 -7.19 -1.94 -22.30
CA ALA A 152 -7.69 -3.31 -22.30
C ALA A 152 -6.75 -4.19 -21.45
N PRO A 153 -7.28 -5.18 -20.70
CA PRO A 153 -6.47 -6.05 -19.86
C PRO A 153 -5.81 -7.14 -20.71
N THR A 154 -4.89 -6.79 -21.60
CA THR A 154 -4.27 -7.72 -22.57
C THR A 154 -3.13 -8.55 -22.00
N GLY A 155 -2.55 -8.13 -20.88
CA GLY A 155 -1.45 -8.82 -20.24
C GLY A 155 -1.89 -9.99 -19.37
N TRP A 156 -0.91 -10.71 -18.85
CA TRP A 156 -1.08 -11.73 -17.83
C TRP A 156 -0.22 -11.41 -16.60
N THR A 157 -0.69 -11.82 -15.43
CA THR A 157 0.08 -11.79 -14.18
C THR A 157 -0.29 -12.99 -13.31
N HIS A 158 0.58 -13.37 -12.38
CA HIS A 158 0.29 -14.41 -11.40
C HIS A 158 0.03 -13.78 -10.05
N VAL A 159 -1.19 -13.95 -9.55
CA VAL A 159 -1.60 -13.49 -8.22
C VAL A 159 -2.02 -14.72 -7.45
N GLU A 160 -1.33 -14.99 -6.33
CA GLU A 160 -1.60 -16.19 -5.52
C GLU A 160 -1.49 -17.50 -6.32
N GLY A 161 -0.56 -17.56 -7.29
CA GLY A 161 -0.39 -18.72 -8.16
C GLY A 161 -1.47 -18.87 -9.25
N ARG A 162 -2.44 -17.95 -9.33
CA ARG A 162 -3.49 -17.93 -10.35
C ARG A 162 -3.12 -16.98 -11.49
N PRO A 163 -3.25 -17.38 -12.77
CA PRO A 163 -3.08 -16.49 -13.90
C PRO A 163 -4.31 -15.56 -14.00
N LEU A 164 -4.09 -14.25 -13.89
CA LEU A 164 -5.11 -13.22 -14.06
C LEU A 164 -4.72 -12.27 -15.19
N ARG A 165 -5.72 -11.65 -15.82
CA ARG A 165 -5.47 -10.62 -16.84
C ARG A 165 -4.96 -9.34 -16.21
N SER A 166 -3.87 -8.81 -16.74
CA SER A 166 -3.24 -7.57 -16.29
C SER A 166 -3.45 -6.43 -17.28
N PHE A 167 -3.39 -5.21 -16.78
CA PHE A 167 -3.47 -3.98 -17.55
C PHE A 167 -2.37 -3.00 -17.14
N ALA A 168 -2.05 -2.09 -18.05
CA ALA A 168 -1.23 -0.93 -17.79
C ALA A 168 -1.93 0.31 -18.36
N LEU A 169 -2.11 1.33 -17.54
CA LEU A 169 -2.66 2.62 -17.90
C LEU A 169 -1.51 3.63 -17.93
N ASP A 170 -1.25 4.18 -19.10
CA ASP A 170 -0.25 5.22 -19.31
C ASP A 170 -0.97 6.58 -19.32
N LEU A 171 -0.72 7.39 -18.29
CA LEU A 171 -1.33 8.71 -18.15
C LEU A 171 -0.62 9.74 -19.03
N PRO A 172 -1.33 10.77 -19.53
CA PRO A 172 -0.72 11.84 -20.32
C PRO A 172 0.40 12.59 -19.60
N ALA A 173 1.46 12.95 -20.33
CA ALA A 173 2.64 13.67 -19.82
C ALA A 173 2.32 14.97 -19.06
N ARG A 174 1.21 15.64 -19.39
CA ARG A 174 0.73 16.85 -18.70
C ARG A 174 0.46 16.66 -17.20
N PHE A 175 0.30 15.41 -16.74
CA PHE A 175 0.14 15.10 -15.32
C PHE A 175 1.47 14.90 -14.57
N ALA A 176 2.60 15.01 -15.26
CA ALA A 176 3.93 14.99 -14.66
C ALA A 176 4.40 16.39 -14.23
N ASP A 177 3.54 17.13 -13.53
CA ASP A 177 3.76 18.51 -13.11
C ASP A 177 4.32 18.65 -11.68
N GLY A 178 4.72 17.52 -11.07
CA GLY A 178 5.21 17.45 -9.69
C GLY A 178 4.13 17.62 -8.62
N LYS A 179 2.84 17.71 -9.00
CA LYS A 179 1.72 17.82 -8.05
C LYS A 179 1.05 16.47 -7.84
N VAL A 180 0.51 16.26 -6.63
CA VAL A 180 -0.30 15.07 -6.32
C VAL A 180 -1.54 15.07 -7.21
N LYS A 181 -1.75 13.96 -7.92
CA LYS A 181 -2.98 13.66 -8.65
C LYS A 181 -3.68 12.51 -7.97
N HIS A 182 -4.98 12.64 -7.74
CA HIS A 182 -5.83 11.53 -7.31
C HIS A 182 -6.48 10.94 -8.56
N VAL A 183 -6.11 9.70 -8.88
CA VAL A 183 -6.57 9.00 -10.07
C VAL A 183 -7.57 7.95 -9.65
N ILE A 184 -8.83 8.11 -10.04
CA ILE A 184 -9.84 7.07 -9.89
C ILE A 184 -9.63 6.05 -11.00
N VAL A 185 -9.45 4.79 -10.65
CA VAL A 185 -9.31 3.70 -11.61
C VAL A 185 -10.48 2.76 -11.45
N ARG A 186 -11.24 2.62 -12.52
CA ARG A 186 -12.48 1.84 -12.52
C ARG A 186 -12.67 1.08 -13.82
N MET A 187 -13.54 0.09 -13.79
CA MET A 187 -14.05 -0.54 -14.99
C MET A 187 -14.85 0.47 -15.80
N ALA A 188 -14.79 0.37 -17.13
CA ALA A 188 -15.58 1.24 -18.00
C ALA A 188 -17.10 1.12 -17.73
N GLU A 189 -17.53 0.00 -17.16
CA GLU A 189 -18.91 -0.26 -16.74
C GLU A 189 -19.31 0.42 -15.42
N GLY A 190 -18.37 1.08 -14.73
CA GLY A 190 -18.63 1.99 -13.60
C GLY A 190 -18.13 1.53 -12.24
N GLU A 191 -17.62 0.31 -12.10
CA GLU A 191 -17.17 -0.26 -10.82
C GLU A 191 -15.69 0.04 -10.54
N ASP A 192 -15.38 0.65 -9.40
CA ASP A 192 -14.02 1.04 -9.00
C ASP A 192 -13.14 -0.17 -8.66
N LEU A 193 -11.87 -0.13 -9.04
CA LEU A 193 -10.91 -1.19 -8.71
C LEU A 193 -10.39 -0.98 -7.29
N ALA A 194 -10.09 -2.07 -6.59
CA ALA A 194 -9.40 -2.01 -5.31
C ALA A 194 -8.07 -1.26 -5.44
N GLY A 195 -7.78 -0.36 -4.50
CA GLY A 195 -6.60 0.54 -4.55
C GLY A 195 -6.87 1.86 -5.28
N SER A 196 -8.04 2.03 -5.90
CA SER A 196 -8.58 3.33 -6.30
C SER A 196 -9.22 4.04 -5.08
N PRO A 197 -9.12 5.37 -4.96
CA PRO A 197 -8.32 6.27 -5.78
C PRO A 197 -6.83 6.13 -5.49
N VAL A 198 -6.01 6.28 -6.54
CA VAL A 198 -4.56 6.20 -6.47
C VAL A 198 -3.97 7.61 -6.40
N ALA A 199 -3.28 7.93 -5.31
CA ALA A 199 -2.48 9.16 -5.22
C ALA A 199 -1.13 8.94 -5.91
N LEU A 200 -0.79 9.78 -6.90
CA LEU A 200 0.51 9.73 -7.58
C LEU A 200 1.11 11.11 -7.78
N VAL A 201 2.44 11.16 -7.86
CA VAL A 201 3.22 12.35 -8.22
C VAL A 201 4.23 11.95 -9.28
N ALA A 202 4.24 12.64 -10.41
CA ALA A 202 5.21 12.42 -11.48
C ALA A 202 5.82 13.75 -11.93
N PHE A 203 7.00 13.69 -12.51
CA PHE A 203 7.77 14.83 -13.01
C PHE A 203 8.16 14.55 -14.46
N ASP A 204 8.04 15.56 -15.31
CA ASP A 204 8.30 15.51 -16.76
C ASP A 204 9.75 15.11 -17.09
N ASP A 205 10.69 15.38 -16.18
CA ASP A 205 12.10 15.02 -16.25
C ASP A 205 12.54 13.95 -15.21
N GLY A 206 11.59 13.26 -14.59
CA GLY A 206 11.87 12.32 -13.50
C GLY A 206 12.33 13.04 -12.21
N LEU A 207 13.24 12.46 -11.43
CA LEU A 207 13.71 13.10 -10.19
C LEU A 207 14.80 14.18 -10.44
N GLY A 208 15.07 14.56 -11.69
CA GLY A 208 16.16 15.48 -12.06
C GLY A 208 16.07 16.86 -11.39
N ARG A 209 14.86 17.33 -11.06
CA ARG A 209 14.61 18.58 -10.32
C ARG A 209 14.40 18.42 -8.82
N MET A 210 14.40 17.19 -8.30
CA MET A 210 14.23 16.99 -6.86
C MET A 210 15.50 17.44 -6.13
N LYS A 211 15.54 18.69 -5.70
CA LYS A 211 16.50 19.15 -4.70
C LYS A 211 16.23 18.37 -3.42
N ILE A 212 17.03 17.35 -3.16
CA ILE A 212 17.16 16.78 -1.82
C ILE A 212 17.64 17.94 -0.96
N ILE A 213 16.74 18.53 -0.18
CA ILE A 213 17.13 19.50 0.84
C ILE A 213 18.02 18.71 1.79
N PRO A 214 19.32 19.02 1.90
CA PRO A 214 20.16 18.36 2.89
C PRO A 214 19.53 18.62 4.24
N ARG A 215 19.35 17.56 5.02
CA ARG A 215 19.00 17.70 6.44
C ARG A 215 20.03 18.68 7.02
N PRO A 216 19.63 19.78 7.69
CA PRO A 216 20.60 20.71 8.26
C PRO A 216 21.54 19.89 9.14
N SER A 217 22.80 19.83 8.74
CA SER A 217 23.85 19.18 9.52
C SER A 217 23.84 19.86 10.88
N GLY A 218 23.54 19.07 11.92
CA GLY A 218 23.50 19.55 13.30
C GLY A 218 24.70 20.43 13.55
N GLU A 219 24.40 21.67 13.91
CA GLU A 219 25.33 22.65 14.44
C GLU A 219 26.15 21.94 15.53
N ARG A 220 27.44 21.77 15.27
CA ARG A 220 28.37 21.29 16.30
C ARG A 220 28.32 22.31 17.41
N ALA A 221 27.71 21.96 18.53
CA ALA A 221 27.88 22.69 19.77
C ALA A 221 29.39 22.86 20.02
N GLY A 222 29.85 24.10 20.01
CA GLY A 222 31.21 24.45 20.42
C GLY A 222 31.45 23.98 21.86
N PRO A 223 32.72 23.72 22.24
CA PRO A 223 33.02 23.26 23.59
C PRO A 223 32.62 24.31 24.62
N PRO A 224 32.23 23.88 25.84
CA PRO A 224 31.83 24.81 26.89
C PRO A 224 33.01 25.71 27.27
N ILE A 225 32.80 27.02 27.24
CA ILE A 225 33.70 27.99 27.87
C ILE A 225 33.55 27.80 29.38
N ILE A 226 34.59 27.24 30.00
CA ILE A 226 34.74 27.23 31.46
C ILE A 226 35.33 28.59 31.82
N ALA A 227 34.52 29.47 32.42
CA ALA A 227 35.02 30.68 33.05
C ALA A 227 35.29 30.38 34.53
N ASN A 228 36.54 30.61 34.95
CA ASN A 228 36.94 30.81 36.34
C ASN A 228 36.49 32.19 36.82
#